data_AF-A0A6A4WY30-F1
#
_entry.id   AF-A0A6A4WY30-F1
#
_cell.length_a   1.000
_cell.length_b   1.000
_cell.length_c   1.000
_cell.angle_alpha   90.00
_cell.angle_beta   90.00
_cell.angle_gamma   90.00
#
_symmetry.space_group_name_H-M   'P 1'
#
loop_
_entity.id
_entity.type
_entity.pdbx_description
1 polymer ?
#
loop_
_entity_poly.entity_id
_entity_poly.type
_entity_poly.pdbx_seq_one_letter_code
_entity_poly.pdbx_strand_id
1 'polypeptide(L)'
;MGVPVHPVCLLAAALLLVTAPAAPNCAALVADDSQLPTKCQGQPILALFYNCYASSSEPIWLANAEKILDDCQSNVQQGLTLRQTAVYAYTCLKWSSFALCDSQQAEDGDLDGEGQQRRAEFFYSDCPLSPQSLQGLLEVVTGRTFVDCGLDSPNGYAATIDNMRCLLQNFQHGVNLDYDALKSALNSALTGANAQQAQILLDEVVTKCENSPKTEDFVKCWASVGVLSCVYKDANELAEAHPKQCELTA
;
A
#
# COMPACT_ATOMS: atom_id res chain seq x y z
N MET A 1 -18.14 29.86 6.48
CA MET A 1 -18.71 28.52 6.24
C MET A 1 -17.54 27.57 6.22
N GLY A 2 -17.25 26.96 7.39
CA GLY A 2 -16.05 26.16 7.62
C GLY A 2 -16.27 24.72 7.21
N VAL A 3 -15.36 24.19 6.42
CA VAL A 3 -15.34 22.79 5.97
C VAL A 3 -14.97 21.91 7.18
N PRO A 4 -15.65 20.76 7.40
CA PRO A 4 -15.28 19.85 8.49
C PRO A 4 -13.93 19.20 8.16
N VAL A 5 -12.92 19.53 8.96
CA VAL A 5 -11.62 18.86 8.98
C VAL A 5 -11.87 17.35 9.15
N HIS A 6 -11.42 16.55 8.18
CA HIS A 6 -11.72 15.13 8.09
C HIS A 6 -11.24 14.37 9.34
N PRO A 7 -12.12 13.57 10.00
CA PRO A 7 -11.80 12.84 11.23
C PRO A 7 -10.66 11.81 11.03
N VAL A 8 -10.40 11.42 9.78
CA VAL A 8 -9.32 10.49 9.38
C VAL A 8 -7.93 11.05 9.70
N CYS A 9 -7.65 12.31 9.35
CA CYS A 9 -6.36 12.94 9.63
C CYS A 9 -6.18 13.23 11.13
N LEU A 10 -7.27 13.57 11.83
CA LEU A 10 -7.23 13.81 13.28
C LEU A 10 -6.95 12.54 14.09
N LEU A 11 -7.45 11.37 13.66
CA LEU A 11 -7.16 10.10 14.33
C LEU A 11 -5.71 9.63 14.08
N ALA A 12 -5.22 9.73 12.84
CA ALA A 12 -3.82 9.41 12.51
C ALA A 12 -2.84 10.35 13.23
N ALA A 13 -3.15 11.65 13.29
CA ALA A 13 -2.37 12.64 14.05
C ALA A 13 -2.45 12.42 15.57
N ALA A 14 -3.60 11.97 16.10
CA ALA A 14 -3.73 11.61 17.51
C ALA A 14 -2.92 10.35 17.87
N LEU A 15 -2.73 9.40 16.94
CA LEU A 15 -1.81 8.27 17.13
C LEU A 15 -0.33 8.68 17.02
N LEU A 16 0.00 9.71 16.23
CA LEU A 16 1.38 10.23 16.09
C LEU A 16 1.86 11.05 17.31
N LEU A 17 0.96 11.68 18.06
CA LEU A 17 1.29 12.38 19.31
C LEU A 17 1.54 11.44 20.50
N VAL A 18 1.35 10.13 20.32
CA VAL A 18 1.72 9.12 21.30
C VAL A 18 3.04 8.48 20.86
N THR A 19 4.13 9.21 21.07
CA THR A 19 5.49 8.64 21.14
C THR A 19 5.73 7.84 22.43
N ALA A 20 4.66 7.46 23.15
CA ALA A 20 4.72 6.37 24.11
C ALA A 20 4.69 5.05 23.30
N PRO A 21 5.31 3.95 23.79
CA PRO A 21 5.20 2.66 23.12
C PRO A 21 3.72 2.41 22.82
N ALA A 22 3.42 2.07 21.56
CA ALA A 22 2.08 1.73 21.09
C ALA A 22 1.32 1.04 22.21
N ALA A 23 0.18 1.61 22.61
CA ALA A 23 -0.60 1.27 23.79
C ALA A 23 -0.23 -0.12 24.35
N PRO A 24 0.42 -0.22 25.53
CA PRO A 24 1.03 -1.45 26.06
C PRO A 24 0.08 -2.65 26.24
N ASN A 25 -1.15 -2.53 25.77
CA ASN A 25 -2.27 -3.42 26.02
C ASN A 25 -2.81 -4.04 24.73
N CYS A 26 -2.50 -3.53 23.52
CA CYS A 26 -3.03 -4.11 22.28
C CYS A 26 -2.49 -5.54 22.04
N ALA A 27 -1.22 -5.78 22.35
CA ALA A 27 -0.64 -7.12 22.32
C ALA A 27 -1.16 -8.03 23.45
N ALA A 28 -1.43 -7.46 24.64
CA ALA A 28 -1.99 -8.19 25.77
C ALA A 28 -3.47 -8.59 25.54
N LEU A 29 -4.24 -7.76 24.83
CA LEU A 29 -5.64 -8.01 24.46
C LEU A 29 -5.81 -9.13 23.41
N VAL A 30 -4.74 -9.48 22.68
CA VAL A 30 -4.72 -10.63 21.76
C VAL A 30 -4.38 -11.93 22.49
N ALA A 31 -3.74 -11.85 23.66
CA ALA A 31 -3.33 -13.02 24.43
C ALA A 31 -4.47 -13.65 25.25
N ASP A 32 -5.59 -12.94 25.43
CA ASP A 32 -6.78 -13.42 26.14
C ASP A 32 -7.97 -13.64 25.17
N ASP A 33 -7.99 -14.81 24.53
CA ASP A 33 -9.06 -15.25 23.62
C ASP A 33 -10.48 -15.22 24.25
N SER A 34 -10.57 -15.17 25.59
CA SER A 34 -11.85 -15.22 26.31
C SER A 34 -12.67 -13.92 26.24
N GLN A 35 -12.03 -12.81 25.84
CA GLN A 35 -12.68 -11.49 25.74
C GLN A 35 -13.03 -11.08 24.31
N LEU A 36 -12.70 -11.92 23.32
CA LEU A 36 -13.03 -11.63 21.93
C LEU A 36 -14.53 -11.85 21.67
N PRO A 37 -15.21 -10.97 20.90
CA PRO A 37 -16.51 -11.29 20.34
C PRO A 37 -16.46 -12.67 19.67
N THR A 38 -17.51 -13.47 19.78
CA THR A 38 -17.50 -14.86 19.26
C THR A 38 -17.15 -14.94 17.77
N LYS A 39 -17.44 -13.88 17.00
CA LYS A 39 -17.05 -13.73 15.58
C LYS A 39 -15.54 -13.54 15.33
N CYS A 40 -14.76 -13.23 16.37
CA CYS A 40 -13.33 -12.98 16.32
C CYS A 40 -12.50 -14.10 16.95
N GLN A 41 -13.14 -15.15 17.49
CA GLN A 41 -12.43 -16.30 18.07
C GLN A 41 -11.59 -17.01 17.00
N GLY A 42 -10.29 -17.16 17.26
CA GLY A 42 -9.33 -17.76 16.34
C GLY A 42 -8.81 -16.83 15.22
N GLN A 43 -9.15 -15.52 15.24
CA GLN A 43 -8.65 -14.54 14.27
C GLN A 43 -7.98 -13.34 14.96
N PRO A 44 -6.70 -13.45 15.36
CA PRO A 44 -5.99 -12.41 16.13
C PRO A 44 -5.88 -11.06 15.39
N ILE A 45 -5.90 -11.08 14.05
CA ILE A 45 -5.89 -9.87 13.21
C ILE A 45 -7.21 -9.10 13.34
N LEU A 46 -8.33 -9.83 13.31
CA LEU A 46 -9.69 -9.26 13.46
C LEU A 46 -9.87 -8.68 14.87
N ALA A 47 -9.35 -9.36 15.89
CA ALA A 47 -9.33 -8.87 17.27
C ALA A 47 -8.56 -7.54 17.44
N LEU A 48 -7.34 -7.46 16.91
CA LEU A 48 -6.53 -6.23 16.94
C LEU A 48 -7.26 -5.08 16.25
N PHE A 49 -7.88 -5.35 15.11
CA PHE A 49 -8.63 -4.37 14.37
C PHE A 49 -9.83 -3.82 15.12
N TYR A 50 -10.71 -4.68 15.65
CA TYR A 50 -11.89 -4.21 16.38
C TYR A 50 -11.51 -3.41 17.63
N ASN A 51 -10.44 -3.79 18.31
CA ASN A 51 -9.97 -3.11 19.52
C ASN A 51 -9.22 -1.79 19.23
N CYS A 52 -8.59 -1.65 18.07
CA CYS A 52 -7.83 -0.44 17.71
C CYS A 52 -8.59 0.53 16.79
N TYR A 53 -9.53 0.05 15.99
CA TYR A 53 -10.12 0.82 14.89
C TYR A 53 -11.63 1.04 15.01
N ALA A 54 -12.44 0.07 15.45
CA ALA A 54 -13.90 0.03 15.24
C ALA A 54 -14.78 1.04 16.03
N SER A 55 -14.27 2.24 16.31
CA SER A 55 -15.01 3.30 17.00
C SER A 55 -15.90 4.17 16.09
N SER A 56 -15.76 4.10 14.77
CA SER A 56 -16.57 4.88 13.82
C SER A 56 -17.77 4.08 13.30
N SER A 57 -18.92 4.75 13.21
CA SER A 57 -20.16 4.22 12.62
C SER A 57 -20.34 4.63 11.15
N GLU A 58 -19.35 5.27 10.54
CA GLU A 58 -19.43 5.74 9.15
C GLU A 58 -19.26 4.56 8.16
N PRO A 59 -20.23 4.28 7.26
CA PRO A 59 -20.21 3.08 6.43
C PRO A 59 -19.01 2.98 5.48
N ILE A 60 -18.58 4.09 4.88
CA ILE A 60 -17.41 4.13 3.98
C ILE A 60 -16.15 3.78 4.75
N TRP A 61 -16.03 4.31 5.96
CA TRP A 61 -14.90 4.05 6.84
C TRP A 61 -14.85 2.57 7.24
N LEU A 62 -16.00 1.98 7.61
CA LEU A 62 -16.08 0.55 7.92
C LEU A 62 -15.68 -0.32 6.72
N ALA A 63 -16.16 -0.02 5.53
CA ALA A 63 -15.83 -0.77 4.32
C ALA A 63 -14.34 -0.69 3.97
N ASN A 64 -13.71 0.49 4.07
CA ASN A 64 -12.28 0.65 3.83
C ASN A 64 -11.43 -0.10 4.86
N ALA A 65 -11.87 -0.08 6.12
CA ALA A 65 -11.19 -0.72 7.22
C ALA A 65 -11.30 -2.27 7.12
N GLU A 66 -12.46 -2.80 6.71
CA GLU A 66 -12.65 -4.21 6.36
C GLU A 66 -11.78 -4.64 5.16
N LYS A 67 -11.68 -3.79 4.13
CA LYS A 67 -10.79 -4.07 3.00
C LYS A 67 -9.32 -4.15 3.41
N ILE A 68 -8.83 -3.22 4.25
CA ILE A 68 -7.45 -3.26 4.78
C ILE A 68 -7.21 -4.56 5.55
N LEU A 69 -8.19 -5.01 6.33
CA LEU A 69 -8.14 -6.28 7.03
C LEU A 69 -7.96 -7.45 6.08
N ASP A 70 -8.83 -7.56 5.07
CA ASP A 70 -8.81 -8.65 4.09
C ASP A 70 -7.51 -8.65 3.29
N ASP A 71 -7.02 -7.47 2.89
CA ASP A 71 -5.77 -7.32 2.16
C ASP A 71 -4.57 -7.71 3.05
N CYS A 72 -4.53 -7.28 4.32
CA CYS A 72 -3.51 -7.72 5.26
C CYS A 72 -3.56 -9.24 5.47
N GLN A 73 -4.73 -9.82 5.67
CA GLN A 73 -4.89 -11.27 5.87
C GLN A 73 -4.43 -12.08 4.65
N SER A 74 -4.74 -11.64 3.45
CA SER A 74 -4.39 -12.34 2.21
C SER A 74 -2.90 -12.26 1.86
N ASN A 75 -2.19 -11.24 2.35
CA ASN A 75 -0.76 -11.01 2.07
C ASN A 75 0.19 -11.49 3.18
N VAL A 76 -0.32 -12.11 4.24
CA VAL A 76 0.53 -12.69 5.29
C VAL A 76 1.34 -13.85 4.73
N GLN A 77 2.64 -13.84 4.98
CA GLN A 77 3.51 -14.93 4.54
C GLN A 77 3.18 -16.23 5.27
N GLN A 78 3.19 -17.34 4.51
CA GLN A 78 2.97 -18.66 5.07
C GLN A 78 4.14 -19.09 5.97
N GLY A 79 3.85 -19.87 7.01
CA GLY A 79 4.86 -20.43 7.90
C GLY A 79 5.30 -19.50 9.04
N LEU A 80 4.72 -18.30 9.13
CA LEU A 80 4.86 -17.46 10.33
C LEU A 80 4.25 -18.16 11.55
N THR A 81 4.93 -18.06 12.69
CA THR A 81 4.35 -18.45 13.98
C THR A 81 3.26 -17.47 14.39
N LEU A 82 2.37 -17.87 15.32
CA LEU A 82 1.30 -16.99 15.83
C LEU A 82 1.81 -15.61 16.28
N ARG A 83 2.98 -15.55 16.94
CA ARG A 83 3.60 -14.29 17.39
C ARG A 83 4.06 -13.43 16.22
N GLN A 84 4.69 -14.04 15.23
CA GLN A 84 5.14 -13.33 14.03
C GLN A 84 3.93 -12.84 13.22
N THR A 85 2.86 -13.64 13.13
CA THR A 85 1.58 -13.21 12.54
C THR A 85 0.98 -12.02 13.27
N ALA A 86 1.10 -11.93 14.61
CA ALA A 86 0.63 -10.76 15.35
C ALA A 86 1.47 -9.51 15.06
N VAL A 87 2.80 -9.64 14.96
CA VAL A 87 3.70 -8.55 14.55
C VAL A 87 3.37 -8.07 13.13
N TYR A 88 3.22 -9.01 12.20
CA TYR A 88 2.79 -8.73 10.83
C TYR A 88 1.46 -7.97 10.83
N ALA A 89 0.45 -8.50 11.52
CA ALA A 89 -0.90 -7.93 11.54
C ALA A 89 -0.91 -6.49 12.05
N TYR A 90 -0.25 -6.25 13.19
CA TYR A 90 -0.14 -4.90 13.75
C TYR A 90 0.55 -3.94 12.79
N THR A 91 1.68 -4.38 12.21
CA THR A 91 2.50 -3.55 11.31
C THR A 91 1.76 -3.24 10.02
N CYS A 92 1.13 -4.25 9.41
CA CYS A 92 0.33 -4.11 8.20
C CYS A 92 -0.82 -3.13 8.41
N LEU A 93 -1.63 -3.33 9.45
CA LEU A 93 -2.77 -2.44 9.75
C LEU A 93 -2.34 -0.99 9.97
N LYS A 94 -1.24 -0.78 10.72
CA LYS A 94 -0.71 0.55 11.00
C LYS A 94 -0.29 1.28 9.72
N TRP A 95 0.52 0.64 8.88
CA TRP A 95 1.04 1.30 7.67
C TRP A 95 0.02 1.41 6.55
N SER A 96 -0.88 0.43 6.40
CA SER A 96 -2.02 0.54 5.47
C SER A 96 -2.92 1.72 5.82
N SER A 97 -3.06 2.04 7.11
CA SER A 97 -3.81 3.22 7.55
C SER A 97 -3.14 4.53 7.12
N PHE A 98 -1.80 4.63 7.22
CA PHE A 98 -1.07 5.79 6.70
C PHE A 98 -1.24 5.92 5.18
N ALA A 99 -1.10 4.81 4.43
CA ALA A 99 -1.28 4.80 2.99
C ALA A 99 -2.69 5.25 2.58
N LEU A 100 -3.74 4.81 3.30
CA LEU A 100 -5.11 5.25 3.06
C LEU A 100 -5.30 6.74 3.37
N CYS A 101 -4.69 7.26 4.44
CA CYS A 101 -4.73 8.69 4.75
C CYS A 101 -4.10 9.51 3.61
N ASP A 102 -2.95 9.08 3.11
CA ASP A 102 -2.27 9.72 1.98
C ASP A 102 -3.17 9.72 0.73
N SER A 103 -3.90 8.63 0.48
CA SER A 103 -4.85 8.56 -0.63
C SER A 103 -6.01 9.53 -0.49
N GLN A 104 -6.60 9.62 0.70
CA GLN A 104 -7.65 10.59 0.95
C GLN A 104 -7.14 12.02 0.79
N GLN A 105 -6.01 12.36 1.42
CA GLN A 105 -5.43 13.69 1.29
C GLN A 105 -5.11 14.04 -0.17
N ALA A 106 -4.61 13.08 -0.97
CA ALA A 106 -4.33 13.29 -2.38
C ALA A 106 -5.59 13.56 -3.22
N GLU A 107 -6.69 12.85 -2.94
CA GLU A 107 -8.00 13.08 -3.57
C GLU A 107 -8.55 14.48 -3.23
N ASP A 108 -8.32 14.93 -1.99
CA ASP A 108 -8.74 16.25 -1.51
C ASP A 108 -7.80 17.39 -1.97
N GLY A 109 -6.67 17.06 -2.59
CA GLY A 109 -5.66 18.04 -3.05
C GLY A 109 -4.75 18.57 -1.93
N ASP A 110 -4.77 17.94 -0.76
CA ASP A 110 -4.09 18.35 0.47
C ASP A 110 -3.01 17.34 0.92
N LEU A 111 -2.45 16.55 -0.02
CA LEU A 111 -1.38 15.59 0.28
C LEU A 111 -0.16 16.29 0.89
N ASP A 112 0.12 15.97 2.14
CA ASP A 112 1.22 16.58 2.88
C ASP A 112 2.60 16.09 2.41
N GLY A 113 3.66 16.72 2.93
CA GLY A 113 5.03 16.40 2.53
C GLY A 113 5.44 14.96 2.88
N GLU A 114 4.91 14.38 3.96
CA GLU A 114 5.25 13.01 4.34
C GLU A 114 4.57 12.00 3.42
N GLY A 115 3.31 12.23 3.07
CA GLY A 115 2.57 11.41 2.10
C GLY A 115 3.19 11.50 0.71
N GLN A 116 3.65 12.69 0.29
CA GLN A 116 4.43 12.85 -0.94
C GLN A 116 5.73 12.05 -0.89
N GLN A 117 6.46 12.10 0.23
CA GLN A 117 7.71 11.38 0.40
C GLN A 117 7.50 9.86 0.33
N ARG A 118 6.54 9.30 1.08
CA ARG A 118 6.24 7.85 1.05
C ARG A 118 5.91 7.36 -0.36
N ARG A 119 5.12 8.14 -1.10
CA ARG A 119 4.76 7.81 -2.50
C ARG A 119 5.93 7.95 -3.46
N ALA A 120 6.82 8.91 -3.24
CA ALA A 120 8.05 9.04 -4.01
C ALA A 120 8.98 7.83 -3.76
N GLU A 121 9.21 7.47 -2.48
CA GLU A 121 10.05 6.34 -2.08
C GLU A 121 9.56 5.01 -2.67
N PHE A 122 8.24 4.81 -2.75
CA PHE A 122 7.65 3.64 -3.43
C PHE A 122 8.19 3.45 -4.85
N PHE A 123 8.43 4.51 -5.61
CA PHE A 123 8.87 4.36 -7.00
C PHE A 123 10.26 3.77 -7.16
N TYR A 124 11.10 3.95 -6.13
CA TYR A 124 12.51 3.58 -6.11
C TYR A 124 12.81 2.40 -5.17
N SER A 125 11.77 1.82 -4.54
CA SER A 125 11.93 0.72 -3.60
C SER A 125 12.07 -0.62 -4.31
N ASP A 126 12.34 -1.68 -3.55
CA ASP A 126 12.36 -3.07 -4.04
C ASP A 126 11.01 -3.78 -3.84
N CYS A 127 9.94 -3.03 -3.54
CA CYS A 127 8.61 -3.61 -3.32
C CYS A 127 8.05 -4.23 -4.60
N PRO A 128 7.16 -5.25 -4.52
CA PRO A 128 6.73 -6.02 -5.68
C PRO A 128 6.09 -5.21 -6.82
N LEU A 129 5.38 -4.12 -6.50
CA LEU A 129 4.70 -3.28 -7.48
C LEU A 129 5.46 -1.99 -7.84
N SER A 130 6.65 -1.76 -7.27
CA SER A 130 7.44 -0.57 -7.59
C SER A 130 7.91 -0.61 -9.04
N PRO A 131 7.98 0.53 -9.74
CA PRO A 131 8.63 0.57 -11.04
C PRO A 131 10.07 0.08 -11.01
N GLN A 132 10.84 0.34 -9.95
CA GLN A 132 12.19 -0.17 -9.82
C GLN A 132 12.25 -1.71 -9.84
N SER A 133 11.39 -2.41 -9.10
CA SER A 133 11.28 -3.89 -9.18
C SER A 133 10.76 -4.39 -10.52
N LEU A 134 9.99 -3.55 -11.24
CA LEU A 134 9.41 -3.86 -12.54
C LEU A 134 10.23 -3.30 -13.72
N GLN A 135 11.45 -2.79 -13.48
CA GLN A 135 12.23 -2.05 -14.47
C GLN A 135 12.39 -2.84 -15.78
N GLY A 136 12.88 -4.08 -15.69
CA GLY A 136 13.11 -4.91 -16.88
C GLY A 136 11.85 -5.17 -17.71
N LEU A 137 10.68 -5.27 -17.09
CA LEU A 137 9.41 -5.34 -17.80
C LEU A 137 9.07 -4.00 -18.45
N LEU A 138 9.13 -2.92 -17.68
CA LEU A 138 8.67 -1.61 -18.10
C LEU A 138 9.51 -1.08 -19.26
N GLU A 139 10.83 -1.28 -19.24
CA GLU A 139 11.69 -0.85 -20.35
C GLU A 139 11.38 -1.60 -21.65
N VAL A 140 11.05 -2.89 -21.55
CA VAL A 140 10.62 -3.71 -22.70
C VAL A 140 9.26 -3.27 -23.23
N VAL A 141 8.28 -3.09 -22.34
CA VAL A 141 6.89 -2.76 -22.71
C VAL A 141 6.80 -1.34 -23.27
N THR A 142 7.52 -0.40 -22.66
CA THR A 142 7.44 1.02 -23.04
C THR A 142 8.41 1.39 -24.15
N GLY A 143 9.47 0.60 -24.36
CA GLY A 143 10.56 0.92 -25.30
C GLY A 143 11.40 2.13 -24.87
N ARG A 144 11.37 2.48 -23.58
CA ARG A 144 12.12 3.60 -22.98
C ARG A 144 12.86 3.11 -21.76
N THR A 145 14.07 3.63 -21.53
CA THR A 145 14.85 3.24 -20.34
C THR A 145 14.53 4.14 -19.15
N PHE A 146 14.81 3.64 -17.95
CA PHE A 146 14.70 4.45 -16.73
C PHE A 146 15.66 5.64 -16.78
N VAL A 147 16.85 5.45 -17.34
CA VAL A 147 17.87 6.48 -17.52
C VAL A 147 17.36 7.61 -18.42
N ASP A 148 16.74 7.28 -19.55
CA ASP A 148 16.22 8.28 -20.50
C ASP A 148 15.13 9.16 -19.88
N CYS A 149 14.43 8.64 -18.87
CA CYS A 149 13.34 9.32 -18.19
C CYS A 149 13.68 9.81 -16.77
N GLY A 150 14.94 9.70 -16.32
CA GLY A 150 15.37 10.17 -14.99
C GLY A 150 14.78 9.38 -13.81
N LEU A 151 14.46 8.11 -14.01
CA LEU A 151 14.00 7.18 -12.96
C LEU A 151 15.15 6.37 -12.33
N ASP A 152 16.39 6.55 -12.79
CA ASP A 152 17.59 5.89 -12.29
C ASP A 152 18.11 6.48 -10.96
N SER A 153 17.54 7.60 -10.51
CA SER A 153 17.87 8.25 -9.24
C SER A 153 16.63 8.77 -8.51
N PRO A 154 16.61 8.72 -7.16
CA PRO A 154 15.51 9.26 -6.37
C PRO A 154 15.26 10.73 -6.64
N ASN A 155 13.99 11.09 -6.80
CA ASN A 155 13.53 12.47 -7.00
C ASN A 155 12.31 12.76 -6.12
N GLY A 156 11.94 14.04 -6.02
CA GLY A 156 10.71 14.45 -5.33
C GLY A 156 9.46 13.99 -6.08
N TYR A 157 8.35 13.82 -5.35
CA TYR A 157 7.12 13.21 -5.87
C TYR A 157 6.66 13.77 -7.22
N ALA A 158 6.56 15.09 -7.36
CA ALA A 158 6.13 15.73 -8.62
C ALA A 158 7.06 15.38 -9.80
N ALA A 159 8.38 15.41 -9.59
CA ALA A 159 9.34 15.05 -10.62
C ALA A 159 9.25 13.56 -10.99
N THR A 160 9.04 12.69 -10.01
CA THR A 160 8.84 11.26 -10.26
C THR A 160 7.57 10.99 -11.09
N ILE A 161 6.48 11.73 -10.85
CA ILE A 161 5.28 11.64 -11.70
C ILE A 161 5.60 12.00 -13.15
N ASP A 162 6.33 13.09 -13.39
CA ASP A 162 6.73 13.49 -14.75
C ASP A 162 7.68 12.50 -15.41
N ASN A 163 8.61 11.91 -14.64
CA ASN A 163 9.52 10.87 -15.11
C ASN A 163 8.76 9.59 -15.50
N MET A 164 7.76 9.18 -14.72
CA MET A 164 6.86 8.08 -15.07
C MET A 164 6.00 8.40 -16.30
N ARG A 165 5.59 9.65 -16.48
CA ARG A 165 4.92 10.09 -17.73
C ARG A 165 5.86 10.02 -18.92
N CYS A 166 7.14 10.35 -18.78
CA CYS A 166 8.12 10.11 -19.85
C CYS A 166 8.18 8.63 -20.21
N LEU A 167 8.24 7.74 -19.21
CA LEU A 167 8.32 6.29 -19.43
C LEU A 167 7.09 5.77 -20.19
N LEU A 168 5.90 6.24 -19.82
CA LEU A 168 4.63 5.84 -20.43
C LEU A 168 4.28 6.58 -21.73
N GLN A 169 5.17 7.40 -22.28
CA GLN A 169 4.85 8.32 -23.38
C GLN A 169 4.25 7.62 -24.61
N ASN A 170 4.69 6.40 -24.93
CA ASN A 170 4.18 5.65 -26.10
C ASN A 170 2.73 5.17 -25.94
N PHE A 171 2.19 5.24 -24.71
CA PHE A 171 0.80 4.92 -24.40
C PHE A 171 -0.02 6.18 -24.14
N GLN A 172 0.42 7.36 -24.57
CA GLN A 172 -0.29 8.61 -24.36
C GLN A 172 -0.95 9.13 -25.62
N HIS A 173 -2.19 9.59 -25.47
CA HIS A 173 -2.88 10.41 -26.46
C HIS A 173 -3.13 11.81 -25.90
N GLY A 174 -2.14 12.69 -26.05
CA GLY A 174 -2.11 13.98 -25.35
C GLY A 174 -1.82 13.78 -23.88
N VAL A 175 -2.76 14.14 -23.00
CA VAL A 175 -2.65 13.93 -21.54
C VAL A 175 -3.28 12.63 -21.06
N ASN A 176 -3.99 11.94 -21.95
CA ASN A 176 -4.75 10.73 -21.62
C ASN A 176 -3.91 9.48 -21.82
N LEU A 177 -4.15 8.46 -21.01
CA LEU A 177 -3.53 7.15 -21.14
C LEU A 177 -4.39 6.26 -22.07
N ASP A 178 -3.73 5.63 -23.04
CA ASP A 178 -4.29 4.58 -23.88
C ASP A 178 -4.14 3.23 -23.16
N TYR A 179 -5.16 2.88 -22.37
CA TYR A 179 -5.19 1.63 -21.62
C TYR A 179 -5.23 0.39 -22.52
N ASP A 180 -5.86 0.46 -23.68
CA ASP A 180 -5.95 -0.67 -24.60
C ASP A 180 -4.57 -0.99 -25.18
N ALA A 181 -3.82 0.03 -25.59
CA ALA A 181 -2.44 -0.12 -26.02
C ALA A 181 -1.54 -0.66 -24.91
N LEU A 182 -1.65 -0.12 -23.68
CA LEU A 182 -0.86 -0.58 -22.54
C LEU A 182 -1.17 -2.03 -22.16
N LYS A 183 -2.46 -2.40 -22.05
CA LYS A 183 -2.90 -3.77 -21.77
C LYS A 183 -2.44 -4.73 -22.87
N SER A 184 -2.52 -4.33 -24.14
CA SER A 184 -2.04 -5.14 -25.27
C SER A 184 -0.53 -5.39 -25.19
N ALA A 185 0.26 -4.37 -24.83
CA ALA A 185 1.71 -4.52 -24.67
C ALA A 185 2.07 -5.43 -23.49
N LEU A 186 1.38 -5.29 -22.35
CA LEU A 186 1.56 -6.16 -21.19
C LEU A 186 1.16 -7.61 -21.48
N ASN A 187 0.03 -7.83 -22.15
CA ASN A 187 -0.42 -9.16 -22.58
C ASN A 187 0.61 -9.84 -23.50
N SER A 188 1.28 -9.07 -24.36
CA SER A 188 2.34 -9.60 -25.22
C SER A 188 3.56 -10.07 -24.39
N ALA A 189 3.85 -9.42 -23.26
CA ALA A 189 4.94 -9.78 -22.36
C ALA A 189 4.65 -11.04 -21.51
N LEU A 190 3.41 -11.52 -21.44
CA LEU A 190 3.01 -12.73 -20.67
C LEU A 190 3.62 -14.04 -21.18
N THR A 191 4.22 -14.04 -22.37
CA THR A 191 4.90 -15.22 -22.94
C THR A 191 6.43 -15.14 -22.83
N GLY A 192 6.96 -14.04 -22.30
CA GLY A 192 8.40 -13.78 -22.20
C GLY A 192 8.99 -14.01 -20.81
N ALA A 193 10.24 -13.58 -20.64
CA ALA A 193 10.98 -13.70 -19.37
C ALA A 193 10.33 -12.92 -18.20
N ASN A 194 9.51 -11.91 -18.51
CA ASN A 194 8.86 -11.04 -17.52
C ASN A 194 7.37 -11.38 -17.31
N ALA A 195 6.94 -12.58 -17.69
CA ALA A 195 5.51 -12.96 -17.68
C ALA A 195 4.82 -12.74 -16.33
N GLN A 196 5.46 -13.14 -15.23
CA GLN A 196 4.89 -12.98 -13.88
C GLN A 196 4.75 -11.50 -13.49
N GLN A 197 5.76 -10.68 -13.77
CA GLN A 197 5.72 -9.24 -13.52
C GLN A 197 4.64 -8.56 -14.37
N ALA A 198 4.48 -8.98 -15.63
CA ALA A 198 3.47 -8.45 -16.53
C ALA A 198 2.05 -8.76 -16.02
N GLN A 199 1.82 -9.98 -15.56
CA GLN A 199 0.54 -10.38 -14.97
C GLN A 199 0.23 -9.55 -13.73
N ILE A 200 1.20 -9.44 -12.82
CA ILE A 200 1.04 -8.66 -11.58
C ILE A 200 0.75 -7.20 -11.89
N LEU A 201 1.51 -6.56 -12.79
CA LEU A 201 1.28 -5.15 -13.14
C LEU A 201 -0.10 -4.95 -13.79
N LEU A 202 -0.54 -5.91 -14.62
CA LEU A 202 -1.85 -5.86 -15.27
C LEU A 202 -3.00 -5.95 -14.25
N ASP A 203 -2.94 -6.93 -13.35
CA ASP A 203 -4.03 -7.22 -12.41
C ASP A 203 -4.07 -6.23 -11.24
N GLU A 204 -2.90 -5.91 -10.68
CA GLU A 204 -2.80 -5.13 -9.45
C GLU A 204 -2.76 -3.63 -9.69
N VAL A 205 -2.31 -3.18 -10.86
CA VAL A 205 -2.17 -1.74 -11.13
C VAL A 205 -3.04 -1.31 -12.29
N VAL A 206 -2.83 -1.85 -13.49
CA VAL A 206 -3.48 -1.34 -14.71
C VAL A 206 -5.00 -1.49 -14.62
N THR A 207 -5.49 -2.63 -14.15
CA THR A 207 -6.93 -2.88 -13.97
C THR A 207 -7.52 -2.03 -12.84
N LYS A 208 -6.85 -1.95 -11.68
CA LYS A 208 -7.35 -1.17 -10.54
C LYS A 208 -7.37 0.34 -10.80
N CYS A 209 -6.44 0.82 -11.62
CA CYS A 209 -6.30 2.24 -11.94
C CYS A 209 -6.97 2.63 -13.27
N GLU A 210 -7.72 1.75 -13.93
CA GLU A 210 -8.27 1.99 -15.28
C GLU A 210 -9.25 3.15 -15.39
N ASN A 211 -9.86 3.55 -14.27
CA ASN A 211 -10.76 4.69 -14.21
C ASN A 211 -10.04 6.05 -14.20
N SER A 212 -8.70 6.07 -14.31
CA SER A 212 -7.89 7.29 -14.32
C SER A 212 -7.58 7.73 -15.77
N PRO A 213 -8.39 8.62 -16.39
CA PRO A 213 -8.26 8.90 -17.82
C PRO A 213 -6.92 9.54 -18.18
N LYS A 214 -6.34 10.35 -17.29
CA LYS A 214 -5.06 11.02 -17.49
C LYS A 214 -3.91 10.15 -17.03
N THR A 215 -2.79 10.21 -17.75
CA THR A 215 -1.58 9.48 -17.35
C THR A 215 -1.08 9.89 -15.97
N GLU A 216 -1.17 11.18 -15.63
CA GLU A 216 -0.81 11.67 -14.30
C GLU A 216 -1.63 11.00 -13.20
N ASP A 217 -2.95 10.91 -13.40
CA ASP A 217 -3.88 10.31 -12.45
C ASP A 217 -3.63 8.79 -12.33
N PHE A 218 -3.31 8.13 -13.45
CA PHE A 218 -2.88 6.73 -13.46
C PHE A 218 -1.63 6.51 -12.60
N VAL A 219 -0.60 7.35 -12.76
CA VAL A 219 0.65 7.23 -12.00
C VAL A 219 0.42 7.50 -10.51
N LYS A 220 -0.45 8.46 -10.17
CA LYS A 220 -0.85 8.71 -8.77
C LYS A 220 -1.62 7.53 -8.17
N CYS A 221 -2.54 6.93 -8.94
CA CYS A 221 -3.24 5.71 -8.53
C CYS A 221 -2.26 4.54 -8.34
N TRP A 222 -1.29 4.38 -9.24
CA TRP A 222 -0.24 3.36 -9.09
C TRP A 222 0.55 3.59 -7.79
N ALA A 223 0.95 4.81 -7.48
CA ALA A 223 1.60 5.09 -6.19
C ALA A 223 0.70 4.70 -5.00
N SER A 224 -0.59 5.03 -5.04
CA SER A 224 -1.56 4.68 -3.99
C SER A 224 -1.66 3.16 -3.78
N VAL A 225 -1.80 2.40 -4.87
CA VAL A 225 -1.92 0.93 -4.79
C VAL A 225 -0.58 0.29 -4.45
N GLY A 226 0.49 0.80 -5.02
CA GLY A 226 1.83 0.25 -4.91
C GLY A 226 2.45 0.43 -3.54
N VAL A 227 2.19 1.54 -2.85
CA VAL A 227 2.63 1.75 -1.45
C VAL A 227 2.13 0.62 -0.54
N LEU A 228 0.91 0.12 -0.74
CA LEU A 228 0.39 -1.01 0.04
C LEU A 228 1.21 -2.29 -0.17
N SER A 229 1.75 -2.53 -1.37
CA SER A 229 2.65 -3.67 -1.60
C SER A 229 3.95 -3.57 -0.80
N CYS A 230 4.44 -2.35 -0.55
CA CYS A 230 5.57 -2.13 0.37
C CYS A 230 5.17 -2.45 1.81
N VAL A 231 4.01 -1.98 2.24
CA VAL A 231 3.49 -2.27 3.58
C VAL A 231 3.46 -3.77 3.86
N TYR A 232 2.97 -4.56 2.92
CA TYR A 232 2.91 -6.02 3.07
C TYR A 232 4.29 -6.66 3.11
N LYS A 233 5.22 -6.23 2.24
CA LYS A 233 6.61 -6.70 2.26
C LYS A 233 7.28 -6.40 3.59
N ASP A 234 7.27 -5.13 4.02
CA ASP A 234 7.95 -4.67 5.23
C ASP A 234 7.37 -5.32 6.49
N ALA A 235 6.04 -5.49 6.54
CA ALA A 235 5.38 -6.17 7.64
C ALA A 235 5.80 -7.64 7.73
N ASN A 236 5.95 -8.33 6.59
CA ASN A 236 6.42 -9.71 6.56
C ASN A 236 7.89 -9.81 6.97
N GLU A 237 8.77 -8.95 6.43
CA GLU A 237 10.19 -8.91 6.81
C GLU A 237 10.38 -8.67 8.32
N LEU A 238 9.62 -7.72 8.89
CA LEU A 238 9.66 -7.44 10.32
C LEU A 238 9.17 -8.63 11.15
N ALA A 239 8.09 -9.29 10.70
CA ALA A 239 7.56 -10.47 11.37
C ALA A 239 8.56 -11.64 11.33
N GLU A 240 9.21 -11.88 10.20
CA GLU A 240 10.23 -12.93 10.07
C GLU A 240 11.45 -12.69 10.96
N ALA A 241 11.92 -11.44 11.04
CA ALA A 241 13.04 -11.05 11.89
C ALA A 241 12.70 -11.12 13.39
N HIS A 242 11.42 -11.16 13.76
CA HIS A 242 11.01 -11.16 15.16
C HIS A 242 11.32 -12.51 15.85
N PRO A 243 11.94 -12.50 17.05
CA PRO A 243 12.31 -13.74 17.74
C PRO A 243 11.09 -14.61 18.04
N LYS A 244 11.19 -15.91 17.72
CA LYS A 244 10.16 -16.90 18.07
C LYS A 244 9.96 -17.04 19.60
N GLN A 245 10.99 -16.69 20.38
CA GLN A 245 11.13 -17.04 21.80
C GLN A 245 10.79 -15.93 22.80
N CYS A 246 10.19 -14.80 22.40
CA CYS A 246 9.71 -13.82 23.39
C CYS A 246 8.56 -14.38 24.21
N GLU A 247 8.83 -14.95 25.38
CA GLU A 247 7.81 -15.37 26.33
C GLU A 247 6.98 -14.15 26.74
N LEU A 248 5.68 -14.21 26.44
CA LEU A 248 4.71 -13.38 27.13
C LEU A 248 4.69 -13.86 28.57
N THR A 249 5.43 -13.17 29.43
CA THR A 249 5.30 -13.35 30.87
C THR A 249 3.89 -12.95 31.27
N ALA A 250 3.14 -13.93 31.82
CA ALA A 250 1.83 -13.73 32.43
C ALA A 250 1.89 -12.78 33.63
#